data_AF-A0A946YYE2-F1
#
_entry.id   AF-A0A946YYE2-F1
#
_cell.length_a   1.000
_cell.length_b   1.000
_cell.length_c   1.000
_cell.angle_alpha   90.00
_cell.angle_beta   90.00
_cell.angle_gamma   90.00
#
_symmetry.space_group_name_H-M   'P 1'
#
loop_
_entity.id
_entity.type
_entity.pdbx_description
1 polymer ?
#
loop_
_entity_poly.entity_id
_entity_poly.type
_entity_poly.pdbx_seq_one_letter_code
_entity_poly.pdbx_strand_id
1 'polypeptide(L)'
;MENTPARMTGPIKSVAPFPQKPPAGFVRSVYDHRWEIGRPRSAVWSWLCDPATFTDGQIPPFRVEFLTNAAGETGFAEGVYNAHVGPFMSFAGVLGVIEPERYRDLQYFYGSYAISHALFRPTRLQFWLEDGAAEDMTVMQLQLDADVRRRAERFWVVGMNLFWRRFGSWCERDIPNDWLR
;
A
#
# COMPACT_ATOMS: atom_id res chain seq x y z
N MET A 1 5.87 -1.40 30.77
CA MET A 1 6.03 -0.83 29.41
C MET A 1 6.19 -2.02 28.49
N GLU A 2 5.13 -2.36 27.77
CA GLU A 2 5.13 -3.48 26.85
C GLU A 2 6.01 -3.09 25.65
N ASN A 3 7.10 -3.84 25.43
CA ASN A 3 7.99 -3.63 24.30
C ASN A 3 7.24 -4.04 23.04
N THR A 4 6.53 -3.10 22.39
CA THR A 4 6.05 -3.33 21.03
C THR A 4 7.29 -3.61 20.18
N PRO A 5 7.45 -4.81 19.60
CA PRO A 5 8.62 -5.10 18.77
C PRO A 5 8.72 -4.05 17.65
N ALA A 6 9.94 -3.63 17.34
CA ALA A 6 10.16 -2.66 16.26
C ALA A 6 9.53 -3.20 14.97
N ARG A 7 8.59 -2.45 14.38
CA ARG A 7 7.92 -2.83 13.14
C ARG A 7 8.97 -3.03 12.04
N MET A 8 8.89 -4.17 11.36
CA MET A 8 9.81 -4.43 10.26
C MET A 8 9.68 -3.34 9.20
N THR A 9 10.80 -2.85 8.70
CA THR A 9 10.83 -1.90 7.59
C THR A 9 11.91 -2.38 6.64
N GLY A 10 11.52 -2.71 5.41
CA GLY A 10 12.48 -3.10 4.39
C GLY A 10 13.44 -1.95 4.06
N PRO A 11 14.64 -2.23 3.53
CA PRO A 11 15.49 -1.21 2.94
C PRO A 11 14.75 -0.45 1.83
N ILE A 12 15.04 0.85 1.72
CA ILE A 12 14.62 1.64 0.56
C ILE A 12 15.42 1.10 -0.64
N LYS A 13 14.73 0.58 -1.66
CA LYS A 13 15.37 0.19 -2.90
C LYS A 13 15.91 1.47 -3.53
N SER A 14 17.19 1.47 -3.87
CA SER A 14 17.86 2.64 -4.42
C SER A 14 17.37 2.92 -5.85
N VAL A 15 16.20 3.53 -5.98
CA VAL A 15 15.73 4.04 -7.25
C VAL A 15 16.05 5.51 -7.31
N ALA A 16 17.19 5.82 -7.91
CA ALA A 16 17.65 7.19 -8.05
C ALA A 16 16.78 7.93 -9.11
N PRO A 17 16.39 9.18 -8.86
CA PRO A 17 16.60 9.95 -7.63
C PRO A 17 15.47 9.75 -6.59
N PHE A 18 15.82 9.32 -5.36
CA PHE A 18 14.93 9.40 -4.19
C PHE A 18 15.30 10.63 -3.36
N PRO A 19 14.48 11.70 -3.34
CA PRO A 19 14.79 12.90 -2.59
C PRO A 19 14.74 12.62 -1.08
N GLN A 20 15.85 12.87 -0.37
CA GLN A 20 15.92 12.68 1.08
C GLN A 20 15.11 13.70 1.89
N LYS A 21 14.74 14.83 1.26
CA LYS A 21 13.98 15.91 1.89
C LYS A 21 12.75 16.23 1.05
N PRO A 22 11.61 16.55 1.69
CA PRO A 22 10.45 17.04 0.97
C PRO A 22 10.81 18.27 0.13
N PRO A 23 10.20 18.45 -1.06
CA PRO A 23 10.35 19.66 -1.85
C PRO A 23 9.93 20.92 -1.08
N ALA A 24 10.39 22.10 -1.52
CA ALA A 24 10.04 23.36 -0.89
C ALA A 24 8.50 23.56 -0.80
N GLY A 25 8.02 23.87 0.39
CA GLY A 25 6.58 24.04 0.67
C GLY A 25 5.79 22.74 0.86
N PHE A 26 6.46 21.58 0.83
CA PHE A 26 5.89 20.30 1.23
C PHE A 26 6.28 19.96 2.68
N VAL A 27 5.50 19.08 3.29
CA VAL A 27 5.75 18.44 4.59
C VAL A 27 5.62 16.94 4.42
N ARG A 28 6.37 16.16 5.21
CA ARG A 28 6.20 14.72 5.27
C ARG A 28 4.92 14.43 6.07
N SER A 29 3.99 13.71 5.46
CA SER A 29 2.76 13.23 6.07
C SER A 29 2.84 11.70 6.12
N VAL A 30 2.57 11.14 7.29
CA VAL A 30 2.49 9.69 7.52
C VAL A 30 1.05 9.39 7.91
N TYR A 31 0.42 8.51 7.15
CA TYR A 31 -0.91 8.00 7.46
C TYR A 31 -0.81 6.54 7.90
N ASP A 32 -1.26 6.25 9.12
CA ASP A 32 -1.34 4.90 9.66
C ASP A 32 -2.81 4.48 9.83
N HIS A 33 -3.10 3.20 9.56
CA HIS A 33 -4.40 2.61 9.85
C HIS A 33 -4.27 1.15 10.26
N ARG A 34 -5.18 0.67 11.10
CA ARG A 34 -5.24 -0.72 11.56
C ARG A 34 -6.65 -1.25 11.38
N TRP A 35 -6.77 -2.45 10.83
CA TRP A 35 -8.01 -3.22 10.76
C TRP A 35 -7.84 -4.54 11.51
N GLU A 36 -8.94 -5.00 12.09
CA GLU A 36 -9.10 -6.39 12.51
C GLU A 36 -9.98 -7.06 11.45
N ILE A 37 -9.43 -8.10 10.82
CA ILE A 37 -10.05 -8.84 9.73
C ILE A 37 -10.37 -10.23 10.27
N GLY A 38 -11.63 -10.63 10.29
CA GLY A 38 -12.11 -11.97 10.66
C GLY A 38 -11.84 -13.01 9.57
N ARG A 39 -10.62 -13.03 9.04
CA ARG A 39 -10.12 -14.04 8.10
C ARG A 39 -8.71 -14.48 8.52
N PRO A 40 -8.32 -15.74 8.24
CA PRO A 40 -7.00 -16.23 8.56
C PRO A 40 -5.91 -15.48 7.79
N ARG A 41 -4.72 -15.38 8.39
CA ARG A 41 -3.61 -14.57 7.89
C ARG A 41 -3.15 -14.96 6.50
N SER A 42 -3.13 -16.24 6.19
CA SER A 42 -2.79 -16.75 4.86
C SER A 42 -3.78 -16.30 3.77
N ALA A 43 -5.08 -16.21 4.09
CA ALA A 43 -6.11 -15.72 3.18
C ALA A 43 -6.01 -14.21 2.96
N VAL A 44 -5.80 -13.45 4.05
CA VAL A 44 -5.55 -12.00 3.97
C VAL A 44 -4.29 -11.72 3.16
N TRP A 45 -3.22 -12.47 3.39
CA TRP A 45 -1.97 -12.34 2.65
C TRP A 45 -2.13 -12.64 1.16
N SER A 46 -2.80 -13.74 0.83
CA SER A 46 -3.06 -14.14 -0.55
C SER A 46 -3.86 -13.07 -1.28
N TRP A 47 -4.92 -12.54 -0.68
CA TRP A 47 -5.70 -11.43 -1.23
C TRP A 47 -4.86 -10.15 -1.40
N LEU A 48 -4.06 -9.82 -0.40
CA LEU A 48 -3.22 -8.63 -0.40
C LEU A 48 -2.15 -8.67 -1.51
N CYS A 49 -1.64 -9.87 -1.84
CA CYS A 49 -0.59 -10.11 -2.83
C CYS A 49 -1.12 -10.70 -4.15
N ASP A 50 -2.43 -10.64 -4.40
CA ASP A 50 -3.00 -11.00 -5.69
C ASP A 50 -3.12 -9.76 -6.58
N PRO A 51 -2.48 -9.73 -7.78
CA PRO A 51 -2.69 -8.66 -8.75
C PRO A 51 -4.17 -8.42 -9.10
N ALA A 52 -4.99 -9.47 -9.14
CA ALA A 52 -6.42 -9.40 -9.46
C ALA A 52 -7.16 -8.48 -8.50
N THR A 53 -6.77 -8.44 -7.21
CA THR A 53 -7.31 -7.52 -6.20
C THR A 53 -7.24 -6.04 -6.63
N PHE A 54 -6.28 -5.69 -7.47
CA PHE A 54 -6.06 -4.31 -7.91
C PHE A 54 -6.45 -4.07 -9.37
N THR A 55 -6.40 -5.10 -10.22
CA THR A 55 -6.74 -4.98 -11.65
C THR A 55 -8.22 -5.20 -11.92
N ASP A 56 -8.87 -6.08 -11.16
CA ASP A 56 -10.24 -6.50 -11.47
C ASP A 56 -11.24 -5.46 -10.96
N GLY A 57 -12.23 -5.13 -11.79
CA GLY A 57 -13.23 -4.12 -11.47
C GLY A 57 -12.79 -2.66 -11.68
N GLN A 58 -11.59 -2.42 -12.21
CA GLN A 58 -11.19 -1.08 -12.63
C GLN A 58 -12.08 -0.59 -13.77
N ILE A 59 -12.74 0.55 -13.55
CA ILE A 59 -13.59 1.18 -14.57
C ILE A 59 -12.71 2.12 -15.41
N PRO A 60 -12.84 2.15 -16.74
CA PRO A 60 -12.09 3.10 -17.56
C PRO A 60 -12.28 4.56 -17.08
N PRO A 61 -11.21 5.37 -17.05
CA PRO A 61 -9.87 5.13 -17.60
C PRO A 61 -8.82 4.70 -16.55
N PHE A 62 -9.24 4.12 -15.42
CA PHE A 62 -8.32 3.61 -14.40
C PHE A 62 -7.67 2.30 -14.86
N ARG A 63 -6.39 2.12 -14.53
CA ARG A 63 -5.65 0.90 -14.84
C ARG A 63 -4.56 0.64 -13.80
N VAL A 64 -4.31 -0.64 -13.53
CA VAL A 64 -3.15 -1.13 -12.79
C VAL A 64 -2.36 -2.09 -13.68
N GLU A 65 -1.05 -1.92 -13.71
CA GLU A 65 -0.13 -2.78 -14.47
C GLU A 65 1.01 -3.24 -13.56
N PHE A 66 1.46 -4.48 -13.76
CA PHE A 66 2.64 -5.07 -13.13
C PHE A 66 3.61 -5.50 -14.23
N LEU A 67 4.83 -4.97 -14.21
CA LEU A 67 5.86 -5.26 -15.20
C LEU A 67 6.88 -6.24 -14.63
N THR A 68 7.32 -7.15 -15.49
CA THR A 68 8.30 -8.17 -15.13
C THR A 68 9.59 -7.55 -14.56
N ASN A 69 10.10 -8.11 -13.46
CA ASN A 69 11.37 -7.70 -12.85
C ASN A 69 12.58 -8.26 -13.63
N ALA A 70 13.79 -7.90 -13.22
CA ALA A 70 15.03 -8.37 -13.86
C ALA A 70 15.23 -9.90 -13.78
N ALA A 71 14.58 -10.58 -12.83
CA ALA A 71 14.62 -12.02 -12.67
C ALA A 71 13.55 -12.76 -13.50
N GLY A 72 12.70 -12.03 -14.25
CA GLY A 72 11.63 -12.63 -15.05
C GLY A 72 10.31 -12.85 -14.29
N GLU A 73 10.19 -12.38 -13.04
CA GLU A 73 8.99 -12.54 -12.22
C GLU A 73 8.00 -11.39 -12.44
N THR A 74 6.70 -11.65 -12.24
CA THR A 74 5.62 -10.65 -12.33
C THR A 74 4.68 -10.75 -11.12
N GLY A 75 3.73 -9.83 -11.00
CA GLY A 75 2.78 -9.77 -9.88
C GLY A 75 3.44 -9.26 -8.59
N PHE A 76 3.26 -9.97 -7.48
CA PHE A 76 3.81 -9.56 -6.18
C PHE A 76 5.14 -10.24 -5.85
N ALA A 77 6.15 -9.95 -6.68
CA ALA A 77 7.54 -10.34 -6.42
C ALA A 77 8.41 -9.11 -6.17
N GLU A 78 9.47 -9.28 -5.39
CA GLU A 78 10.40 -8.20 -5.10
C GLU A 78 11.01 -7.61 -6.39
N GLY A 79 11.00 -6.28 -6.52
CA GLY A 79 11.59 -5.60 -7.67
C GLY A 79 10.68 -5.52 -8.88
N VAL A 80 9.48 -6.12 -8.84
CA VAL A 80 8.44 -5.88 -9.84
C VAL A 80 8.04 -4.41 -9.81
N TYR A 81 7.99 -3.81 -11.00
CA TYR A 81 7.49 -2.46 -11.18
C TYR A 81 5.97 -2.50 -11.31
N ASN A 82 5.30 -1.52 -10.72
CA ASN A 82 3.87 -1.36 -10.90
C ASN A 82 3.53 0.08 -11.28
N ALA A 83 2.39 0.25 -11.94
CA ALA A 83 1.80 1.54 -12.21
C ALA A 83 0.29 1.48 -12.00
N HIS A 84 -0.23 2.31 -11.10
CA HIS A 84 -1.66 2.57 -10.98
C HIS A 84 -1.96 3.97 -11.49
N VAL A 85 -2.68 4.06 -12.60
CA VAL A 85 -2.92 5.31 -13.32
C VAL A 85 -4.40 5.58 -13.49
N GLY A 86 -4.75 6.85 -13.57
CA GLY A 86 -6.11 7.31 -13.82
C GLY A 86 -6.21 8.83 -13.81
N PRO A 87 -7.42 9.38 -13.96
CA PRO A 87 -7.63 10.82 -13.84
C PRO A 87 -7.12 11.29 -12.48
N PHE A 88 -6.30 12.33 -12.50
CA PHE A 88 -5.73 12.93 -11.30
C PHE A 88 -4.83 12.00 -10.47
N MET A 89 -4.34 10.89 -11.00
CA MET A 89 -3.42 10.03 -10.27
C MET A 89 -2.45 9.29 -11.17
N SER A 90 -1.22 9.14 -10.67
CA SER A 90 -0.20 8.27 -11.21
C SER A 90 0.60 7.73 -10.03
N PHE A 91 0.53 6.44 -9.78
CA PHE A 91 1.25 5.76 -8.71
C PHE A 91 2.15 4.69 -9.34
N ALA A 92 3.29 5.15 -9.87
CA ALA A 92 4.35 4.29 -10.35
C ALA A 92 5.31 3.96 -9.21
N GLY A 93 5.72 2.70 -9.10
CA GLY A 93 6.60 2.26 -8.03
C GLY A 93 7.26 0.93 -8.30
N VAL A 94 7.97 0.46 -7.29
CA VAL A 94 8.63 -0.84 -7.25
C VAL A 94 8.28 -1.54 -5.95
N LEU A 95 7.98 -2.84 -6.05
CA LEU A 95 7.81 -3.67 -4.88
C LEU A 95 9.15 -3.82 -4.16
N GLY A 96 9.15 -3.40 -2.89
CA GLY A 96 10.29 -3.41 -1.99
C GLY A 96 10.56 -4.80 -1.46
N VAL A 97 10.75 -4.90 -0.14
CA VAL A 97 10.85 -6.19 0.54
C VAL A 97 9.47 -6.81 0.72
N ILE A 98 9.39 -8.13 0.51
CA ILE A 98 8.20 -8.94 0.75
C ILE A 98 8.60 -10.10 1.66
N GLU A 99 8.09 -10.10 2.88
CA GLU A 99 8.18 -11.24 3.78
C GLU A 99 6.82 -11.94 3.85
N PRO A 100 6.72 -13.19 3.37
CA PRO A 100 5.46 -13.93 3.30
C PRO A 100 4.66 -13.88 4.60
N GLU A 101 3.37 -13.59 4.47
CA GLU A 101 2.38 -13.50 5.56
C GLU A 101 2.71 -12.50 6.67
N ARG A 102 3.70 -11.63 6.49
CA ARG A 102 4.17 -10.71 7.54
C ARG A 102 4.24 -9.28 7.08
N TYR A 103 4.79 -9.04 5.88
CA TYR A 103 5.10 -7.68 5.46
C TYR A 103 5.24 -7.56 3.95
N ARG A 104 4.70 -6.47 3.40
CA ARG A 104 5.04 -6.04 2.04
C ARG A 104 5.26 -4.54 1.96
N ASP A 105 6.10 -4.16 1.02
CA ASP A 105 6.52 -2.80 0.77
C ASP A 105 6.32 -2.42 -0.70
N LEU A 106 5.82 -1.21 -0.94
CA LEU A 106 5.74 -0.59 -2.25
C LEU A 106 6.34 0.81 -2.15
N GLN A 107 7.40 1.05 -2.92
CA GLN A 107 8.09 2.34 -2.94
C GLN A 107 7.72 3.09 -4.22
N TYR A 108 7.18 4.29 -4.06
CA TYR A 108 6.74 5.10 -5.18
C TYR A 108 7.89 5.95 -5.74
N PHE A 109 7.90 6.11 -7.06
CA PHE A 109 8.85 7.00 -7.72
C PHE A 109 8.49 8.47 -7.53
N TYR A 110 9.46 9.35 -7.73
CA TYR A 110 9.26 10.81 -7.66
C TYR A 110 8.14 11.30 -8.60
N GLY A 111 7.90 10.58 -9.69
CA GLY A 111 6.83 10.80 -10.65
C GLY A 111 5.41 10.53 -10.12
N SER A 112 5.27 9.98 -8.92
CA SER A 112 3.97 9.59 -8.38
C SER A 112 3.23 10.74 -7.71
N TYR A 113 1.93 10.85 -7.98
CA TYR A 113 1.07 11.87 -7.40
C TYR A 113 -0.38 11.44 -7.25
N ALA A 114 -1.04 12.06 -6.26
CA ALA A 114 -2.50 12.11 -6.16
C ALA A 114 -2.97 13.55 -6.33
N ILE A 115 -4.04 13.74 -7.10
CA ILE A 115 -4.57 15.03 -7.58
C ILE A 115 -3.62 15.78 -8.52
N SER A 116 -2.42 16.09 -8.06
CA SER A 116 -1.38 16.79 -8.82
C SER A 116 -0.03 16.64 -8.13
N HIS A 117 1.05 16.64 -8.90
CA HIS A 117 2.42 16.80 -8.38
C HIS A 117 2.60 18.04 -7.51
N ALA A 118 1.78 19.08 -7.68
CA ALA A 118 1.83 20.27 -6.84
C ALA A 118 1.21 20.08 -5.45
N LEU A 119 0.48 18.97 -5.23
CA LEU A 119 -0.30 18.73 -4.03
C LEU A 119 0.19 17.52 -3.23
N PHE A 120 0.12 16.31 -3.77
CA PHE A 120 0.35 15.09 -3.00
C PHE A 120 1.27 14.14 -3.76
N ARG A 121 2.33 13.69 -3.10
CA ARG A 121 3.36 12.81 -3.68
C ARG A 121 3.57 11.61 -2.76
N PRO A 122 2.87 10.50 -2.99
CA PRO A 122 3.15 9.25 -2.28
C PRO A 122 4.61 8.85 -2.46
N THR A 123 5.21 8.32 -1.40
CA THR A 123 6.61 7.89 -1.38
C THR A 123 6.76 6.43 -1.01
N ARG A 124 5.89 5.92 -0.11
CA ARG A 124 5.94 4.54 0.33
C ARG A 124 4.60 4.05 0.86
N LEU A 125 4.22 2.83 0.52
CA LEU A 125 3.05 2.13 1.06
C LEU A 125 3.50 0.80 1.65
N GLN A 126 3.17 0.57 2.91
CA GLN A 126 3.59 -0.61 3.67
C GLN A 126 2.38 -1.28 4.30
N PHE A 127 2.43 -2.61 4.36
CA PHE A 127 1.47 -3.42 5.09
C PHE A 127 2.19 -4.39 6.01
N TRP A 128 1.60 -4.61 7.19
CA TRP A 128 2.01 -5.63 8.15
C TRP A 128 0.81 -6.49 8.51
N LEU A 129 1.03 -7.79 8.65
CA LEU A 129 0.05 -8.73 9.17
C LEU A 129 0.56 -9.31 10.49
N GLU A 130 -0.34 -9.35 11.47
CA GLU A 130 -0.16 -9.97 12.77
C GLU A 130 -1.35 -10.91 13.03
N ASP A 131 -1.16 -11.92 13.87
CA ASP A 131 -2.29 -12.71 14.36
C ASP A 131 -3.20 -11.85 15.25
N GLY A 132 -4.51 -12.04 15.11
CA GLY A 132 -5.52 -11.39 15.94
C GLY A 132 -5.73 -12.08 17.29
N ALA A 133 -6.61 -11.51 18.10
CA ALA A 133 -6.94 -12.06 19.42
C ALA A 133 -7.79 -13.35 19.36
N ALA A 134 -8.51 -13.56 18.26
CA ALA A 134 -9.33 -14.75 18.02
C ALA A 134 -8.69 -15.66 16.98
N GLU A 135 -9.05 -16.94 17.03
CA GLU A 135 -8.76 -17.89 15.95
C GLU A 135 -9.37 -17.36 14.64
N ASP A 136 -8.63 -17.49 13.54
CA ASP A 136 -8.99 -16.95 12.21
C ASP A 136 -9.21 -15.43 12.13
N MET A 137 -8.62 -14.67 13.06
CA MET A 137 -8.55 -13.21 12.96
C MET A 137 -7.14 -12.76 12.61
N THR A 138 -7.03 -11.80 11.69
CA THR A 138 -5.78 -11.15 11.30
C THR A 138 -5.85 -9.67 11.60
N VAL A 139 -4.81 -9.16 12.22
CA VAL A 139 -4.59 -7.72 12.35
C VAL A 139 -3.80 -7.26 11.12
N MET A 140 -4.40 -6.39 10.32
CA MET A 140 -3.73 -5.75 9.20
C MET A 140 -3.42 -4.30 9.56
N GLN A 141 -2.16 -3.89 9.43
CA GLN A 141 -1.72 -2.52 9.59
C GLN A 141 -1.22 -1.97 8.26
N LEU A 142 -1.54 -0.72 7.97
CA LEU A 142 -1.07 0.03 6.81
C LEU A 142 -0.34 1.29 7.29
N GLN A 143 0.73 1.63 6.58
CA GLN A 143 1.34 2.95 6.62
C GLN A 143 1.53 3.48 5.20
N LEU A 144 1.11 4.72 4.95
CA LEU A 144 1.33 5.44 3.72
C LEU A 144 2.09 6.74 4.00
N ASP A 145 3.30 6.81 3.47
CA ASP A 145 4.16 7.98 3.54
C ASP A 145 3.98 8.83 2.27
N ALA A 146 3.79 10.12 2.45
CA ALA A 146 3.70 11.06 1.34
C ALA A 146 4.35 12.41 1.65
N ASP A 147 4.90 13.06 0.63
CA ASP A 147 5.20 14.48 0.69
C ASP A 147 3.95 15.25 0.24
N VAL A 148 3.43 16.11 1.12
CA VAL A 148 2.18 16.83 0.91
C VAL A 148 2.40 18.33 0.97
N ARG A 149 1.77 19.08 0.07
CA ARG A 149 1.75 20.54 0.12
C ARG A 149 1.22 20.99 1.46
N ARG A 150 1.99 21.77 2.23
CA ARG A 150 1.66 22.15 3.62
C ARG A 150 0.23 22.69 3.80
N ARG A 151 -0.24 23.51 2.85
CA ARG A 151 -1.60 24.10 2.90
C ARG A 151 -2.73 23.09 2.64
N ALA A 152 -2.41 21.92 2.10
CA ALA A 152 -3.37 20.88 1.73
C ALA A 152 -3.28 19.63 2.61
N GLU A 153 -2.38 19.60 3.61
CA GLU A 153 -2.15 18.45 4.49
C GLU A 153 -3.44 17.97 5.18
N ARG A 154 -4.26 18.89 5.69
CA ARG A 154 -5.52 18.51 6.33
C ARG A 154 -6.46 17.79 5.37
N PHE A 155 -6.57 18.25 4.12
CA PHE A 155 -7.41 17.59 3.11
C PHE A 155 -6.88 16.21 2.75
N TRP A 156 -5.55 16.07 2.66
CA TRP A 156 -4.90 14.79 2.46
C TRP A 156 -5.25 13.79 3.57
N VAL A 157 -5.08 14.16 4.85
CA VAL A 157 -5.37 13.28 5.99
C VAL A 157 -6.85 12.88 6.02
N VAL A 158 -7.77 13.81 5.75
CA VAL A 158 -9.20 13.49 5.65
C VAL A 158 -9.48 12.50 4.52
N GLY A 159 -8.89 12.73 3.34
CA GLY A 159 -9.04 11.84 2.18
C GLY A 159 -8.50 10.44 2.46
N MET A 160 -7.32 10.33 3.07
CA MET A 160 -6.72 9.04 3.44
C MET A 160 -7.59 8.30 4.46
N ASN A 161 -8.12 8.99 5.47
CA ASN A 161 -9.05 8.39 6.42
C ASN A 161 -10.33 7.88 5.75
N LEU A 162 -10.89 8.61 4.81
CA LEU A 162 -12.11 8.20 4.12
C LEU A 162 -11.87 6.98 3.22
N PHE A 163 -10.79 7.02 2.43
CA PHE A 163 -10.45 5.97 1.48
C PHE A 163 -10.05 4.68 2.20
N TRP A 164 -9.02 4.75 3.04
CA TRP A 164 -8.43 3.55 3.65
C TRP A 164 -9.35 2.90 4.67
N ARG A 165 -10.22 3.64 5.36
CA ARG A 165 -11.19 3.03 6.28
C ARG A 165 -12.04 1.93 5.64
N ARG A 166 -12.29 2.00 4.32
CA ARG A 166 -13.07 0.99 3.57
C ARG A 166 -12.23 -0.22 3.13
N PHE A 167 -10.91 -0.14 3.18
CA PHE A 167 -10.03 -1.18 2.64
C PHE A 167 -10.21 -2.51 3.36
N GLY A 168 -10.32 -2.50 4.70
CA GLY A 168 -10.58 -3.72 5.47
C GLY A 168 -11.92 -4.38 5.10
N SER A 169 -12.98 -3.61 4.82
CA SER A 169 -14.26 -4.20 4.41
C SER A 169 -14.27 -4.75 2.98
N TRP A 170 -13.41 -4.23 2.09
CA TRP A 170 -13.17 -4.86 0.79
C TRP A 170 -12.49 -6.21 0.94
N CYS A 171 -11.43 -6.27 1.76
CA CYS A 171 -10.74 -7.53 2.10
C CYS A 171 -11.72 -8.59 2.63
N GLU A 172 -12.56 -8.23 3.61
CA GLU A 172 -13.56 -9.13 4.19
C GLU A 172 -14.55 -9.69 3.17
N ARG A 173 -14.99 -8.84 2.25
CA ARG A 173 -16.00 -9.19 1.26
C ARG A 173 -15.44 -10.06 0.14
N ASP A 174 -14.20 -9.78 -0.28
CA ASP A 174 -13.62 -10.39 -1.48
C ASP A 174 -12.95 -11.74 -1.17
N ILE A 175 -12.59 -12.00 0.09
CA ILE A 175 -12.15 -13.33 0.54
C ILE A 175 -13.38 -14.24 0.66
N PRO A 176 -13.46 -15.33 -0.13
CA PRO A 176 -14.60 -16.25 -0.08
C PRO A 176 -14.81 -16.83 1.31
N ASN A 177 -16.06 -17.10 1.61
CA ASN A 177 -16.46 -17.82 2.80
C ASN A 177 -16.34 -19.33 2.55
N ASP A 178 -15.47 -20.01 3.29
CA ASP A 178 -15.19 -21.44 3.12
C ASP A 178 -16.41 -22.36 3.39
N TRP A 179 -17.52 -21.85 3.94
CA TRP A 179 -18.76 -22.58 4.17
C TRP A 179 -19.68 -22.74 2.94
N LEU A 180 -19.23 -22.27 1.76
CA LEU A 180 -19.93 -22.42 0.48
C LEU A 180 -19.26 -23.45 -0.46
N ARG A 181 -18.32 -24.26 0.03
CA ARG A 181 -17.72 -25.38 -0.71
C ARG A 181 -18.21 -26.73 -0.20
#